data_AF-A0AAJ6HD14-F1
#
_entry.id   AF-A0AAJ6HD14-F1
#
_cell.length_a   1.000
_cell.length_b   1.000
_cell.length_c   1.000
_cell.angle_alpha   90.00
_cell.angle_beta   90.00
_cell.angle_gamma   90.00
#
_symmetry.space_group_name_H-M   'P 1'
#
loop_
_entity.id
_entity.type
_entity.pdbx_description
1 polymer ?
#
loop_
_entity_poly.entity_id
_entity_poly.type
_entity_poly.pdbx_seq_one_letter_code
_entity_poly.pdbx_strand_id
1 'polypeptide(L)'
;MISLERHNLPELDVVERLAATLGAEAFEVEVQRLASLHTIDLGAPVQSIARFTHPSLIGMSDAPFDVLSRVCDQLVIREPALLERPSYRCRHSHATALPWALWLDLVRYAREEFDPAKWDAEFLVQKQRSGLSIREAFDALIAFKRANK
;
A
#
# COMPACT_ATOMS: atom_id res chain seq x y z
N MET A 1 18.49 -0.92 -4.27
CA MET A 1 17.45 0.03 -3.86
C MET A 1 16.39 0.00 -4.93
N ILE A 2 15.13 -0.10 -4.56
CA ILE A 2 13.99 -0.12 -5.48
C ILE A 2 13.21 1.16 -5.18
N SER A 3 12.99 2.01 -6.17
CA SER A 3 12.29 3.30 -6.01
C SER A 3 10.86 3.18 -6.51
N LEU A 4 9.95 4.02 -5.99
CA LEU A 4 8.64 4.19 -6.61
C LEU A 4 8.81 4.82 -8.01
N GLU A 5 8.40 4.08 -9.03
CA GLU A 5 8.60 4.34 -10.44
C GLU A 5 7.38 3.88 -11.24
N ARG A 6 7.34 4.16 -12.56
CA ARG A 6 6.17 3.81 -13.38
C ARG A 6 5.83 2.31 -13.37
N HIS A 7 6.84 1.45 -13.19
CA HIS A 7 6.67 0.00 -13.25
C HIS A 7 6.07 -0.60 -11.97
N ASN A 8 6.13 0.09 -10.83
CA ASN A 8 5.54 -0.35 -9.55
C ASN A 8 4.39 0.55 -9.07
N LEU A 9 3.88 1.43 -9.94
CA LEU A 9 2.63 2.18 -9.73
C LEU A 9 1.46 1.32 -9.22
N PRO A 10 1.22 0.09 -9.74
CA PRO A 10 0.12 -0.73 -9.25
C PRO A 10 0.26 -1.15 -7.78
N GLU A 11 1.49 -1.23 -7.27
CA GLU A 11 1.74 -1.52 -5.85
C GLU A 11 1.44 -0.29 -5.00
N LEU A 12 1.87 0.89 -5.45
CA LEU A 12 1.54 2.15 -4.80
C LEU A 12 0.03 2.37 -4.74
N ASP A 13 -0.67 2.24 -5.88
CA ASP A 13 -2.11 2.46 -5.99
C ASP A 13 -2.91 1.59 -5.02
N VAL A 14 -2.50 0.33 -4.82
CA VAL A 14 -3.20 -0.59 -3.92
C VAL A 14 -3.01 -0.21 -2.44
N VAL A 15 -1.81 0.27 -2.08
CA VAL A 15 -1.51 0.75 -0.73
C VAL A 15 -2.22 2.08 -0.44
N GLU A 16 -2.25 3.00 -1.41
CA GLU A 16 -3.03 4.25 -1.34
C GLU A 16 -4.52 3.96 -1.12
N ARG A 17 -5.07 3.00 -1.88
CA ARG A 17 -6.47 2.59 -1.73
C ARG A 17 -6.76 1.99 -0.37
N LEU A 18 -5.84 1.18 0.17
CA LEU A 18 -5.95 0.64 1.53
C LEU A 18 -6.01 1.77 2.57
N ALA A 19 -5.07 2.71 2.51
CA ALA A 19 -5.05 3.85 3.42
C ALA A 19 -6.33 4.70 3.32
N ALA A 20 -6.81 4.96 2.10
CA ALA A 20 -8.05 5.71 1.88
C ALA A 20 -9.30 5.00 2.41
N THR A 21 -9.32 3.67 2.35
CA THR A 21 -10.48 2.86 2.79
C THR A 21 -10.52 2.67 4.29
N LEU A 22 -9.36 2.37 4.91
CA LEU A 22 -9.26 2.16 6.36
C LEU A 22 -9.28 3.48 7.15
N GLY A 23 -8.79 4.56 6.55
CA GLY A 23 -8.43 5.78 7.26
C GLY A 23 -7.06 5.66 7.95
N ALA A 24 -6.48 6.81 8.30
CA ALA A 24 -5.08 6.90 8.73
C ALA A 24 -4.76 6.07 9.99
N GLU A 25 -5.63 6.10 11.01
CA GLU A 25 -5.40 5.39 12.27
C GLU A 25 -5.41 3.86 12.09
N ALA A 26 -6.44 3.32 11.42
CA ALA A 26 -6.55 1.89 11.18
C ALA A 26 -5.47 1.39 10.21
N PHE A 27 -5.12 2.18 9.20
CA PHE A 27 -3.97 1.90 8.34
C PHE A 27 -2.67 1.82 9.14
N GLU A 28 -2.43 2.78 10.05
CA GLU A 28 -1.25 2.77 10.92
C GLU A 28 -1.19 1.50 11.77
N VAL A 29 -2.29 1.11 12.42
CA VAL A 29 -2.34 -0.13 13.23
C VAL A 29 -1.91 -1.35 12.42
N GLU A 30 -2.38 -1.48 11.17
CA GLU A 30 -2.04 -2.63 10.34
C GLU A 30 -0.59 -2.62 9.83
N VAL A 31 -0.09 -1.46 9.39
CA VAL A 31 1.32 -1.35 9.00
C VAL A 31 2.23 -1.62 10.19
N GLN A 32 1.89 -1.11 11.38
CA GLN A 32 2.61 -1.37 12.63
C GLN A 32 2.64 -2.86 12.97
N ARG A 33 1.50 -3.54 12.84
CA ARG A 33 1.41 -4.98 13.04
C ARG A 33 2.35 -5.74 12.09
N LEU A 34 2.31 -5.44 10.79
CA LEU A 34 3.21 -6.05 9.80
C LEU A 34 4.68 -5.77 10.12
N ALA A 35 5.01 -4.52 10.46
CA ALA A 35 6.36 -4.14 10.84
C ALA A 35 6.85 -4.89 12.08
N SER A 36 5.99 -5.09 13.08
CA SER A 36 6.34 -5.82 14.32
C SER A 36 6.72 -7.29 14.06
N LEU A 37 6.05 -7.91 13.07
CA LEU A 37 6.28 -9.30 12.67
C LEU A 37 7.46 -9.45 11.70
N HIS A 38 7.90 -8.34 11.09
CA HIS A 38 8.99 -8.32 10.14
C HIS A 38 10.34 -8.58 10.84
N THR A 39 11.08 -9.54 10.29
CA THR A 39 12.48 -9.82 10.67
C THR A 39 13.39 -8.90 9.85
N ILE A 40 14.15 -8.05 10.53
CA ILE A 40 15.03 -7.07 9.87
C ILE A 40 16.26 -7.79 9.32
N ASP A 41 16.49 -7.65 8.02
CA ASP A 41 17.70 -8.08 7.32
C ASP A 41 18.45 -6.85 6.78
N LEU A 42 19.65 -6.62 7.31
CA LEU A 42 20.51 -5.49 6.94
C LEU A 42 20.98 -5.56 5.48
N GLY A 43 21.08 -6.76 4.90
CA GLY A 43 21.49 -6.98 3.52
C GLY A 43 20.35 -6.92 2.50
N ALA A 44 19.10 -7.02 2.96
CA ALA A 44 17.94 -7.12 2.08
C ALA A 44 17.74 -5.85 1.23
N PRO A 45 17.14 -5.95 0.03
CA PRO A 45 16.73 -4.78 -0.75
C PRO A 45 15.79 -3.87 0.05
N VAL A 46 15.76 -2.59 -0.32
CA VAL A 46 14.91 -1.56 0.31
C VAL A 46 14.01 -0.92 -0.73
N GLN A 47 12.77 -0.67 -0.34
CA GLN A 47 11.86 0.22 -1.04
C GLN A 47 12.14 1.65 -0.61
N SER A 48 12.47 2.53 -1.55
CA SER A 48 12.50 3.97 -1.35
C SER A 48 11.15 4.56 -1.74
N ILE A 49 10.60 5.38 -0.83
CA ILE A 49 9.27 5.96 -0.94
C ILE A 49 9.43 7.47 -0.87
N ALA A 50 9.02 8.16 -1.92
CA ALA A 50 8.99 9.62 -1.97
C ALA A 50 7.58 10.11 -1.62
N ARG A 51 7.49 11.25 -0.94
CA ARG A 51 6.23 11.98 -0.76
C ARG A 51 5.82 12.63 -2.07
N PHE A 52 4.54 12.62 -2.39
CA PHE A 52 4.01 13.29 -3.57
C PHE A 52 4.02 14.81 -3.39
N THR A 53 5.10 15.46 -3.83
CA THR A 53 5.27 16.93 -3.73
C THR A 53 5.15 17.65 -5.06
N HIS A 54 5.28 16.92 -6.19
CA HIS A 54 5.22 17.49 -7.52
C HIS A 54 4.65 16.48 -8.53
N PRO A 55 3.78 16.91 -9.49
CA PRO A 55 3.15 16.01 -10.46
C PRO A 55 4.09 15.21 -11.37
N SER A 56 5.35 15.65 -11.50
CA SER A 56 6.37 14.94 -12.29
C SER A 56 7.05 13.79 -11.54
N LEU A 57 6.76 13.63 -10.25
CA LEU A 57 7.33 12.59 -9.39
C LEU A 57 6.25 11.58 -9.05
N ILE A 58 6.62 10.30 -9.07
CA ILE A 58 5.77 9.25 -8.50
C ILE A 58 6.05 9.24 -7.01
N GLY A 59 5.02 9.49 -6.22
CA GLY A 59 5.12 9.61 -4.78
C GLY A 59 3.81 9.27 -4.10
N MET A 60 3.92 9.05 -2.81
CA MET A 60 2.83 8.67 -1.93
C MET A 60 2.14 9.89 -1.33
N SER A 61 0.83 9.81 -1.12
CA SER A 61 0.04 10.83 -0.45
C SER A 61 0.43 11.01 1.01
N ASP A 62 0.10 12.16 1.58
CA ASP A 62 0.63 12.60 2.87
C ASP A 62 0.34 11.63 4.03
N ALA A 63 -0.91 11.20 4.19
CA ALA A 63 -1.30 10.33 5.30
C ALA A 63 -0.57 8.97 5.32
N PRO A 64 -0.58 8.16 4.25
CA PRO A 64 0.19 6.92 4.23
C PRO A 64 1.69 7.17 4.29
N PHE A 65 2.21 8.24 3.66
CA PHE A 65 3.63 8.57 3.74
C PHE A 65 4.09 8.84 5.17
N ASP A 66 3.31 9.61 5.94
CA ASP A 66 3.63 9.94 7.32
C ASP A 66 3.61 8.68 8.21
N VAL A 67 2.69 7.75 7.96
CA VAL A 67 2.65 6.43 8.64
C VAL A 67 3.89 5.61 8.31
N LEU A 68 4.25 5.47 7.02
CA LEU A 68 5.43 4.69 6.62
C LEU A 68 6.74 5.35 7.10
N SER A 69 6.76 6.66 7.26
CA SER A 69 7.89 7.39 7.86
C SER A 69 8.07 7.04 9.33
N ARG A 70 6.98 7.01 10.12
CA ARG A 70 7.02 6.57 11.53
C ARG A 70 7.47 5.11 11.66
N VAL A 71 7.00 4.24 10.77
CA VAL A 71 7.41 2.83 10.73
C VAL A 71 8.91 2.71 10.44
N CYS A 72 9.43 3.48 9.48
CA CYS A 72 10.86 3.54 9.21
C CYS A 72 11.67 3.96 10.46
N ASP A 73 11.22 4.99 11.19
CA ASP A 73 11.86 5.42 12.43
C ASP A 73 11.87 4.32 13.49
N GLN A 74 10.78 3.58 13.65
CA GLN A 74 10.73 2.46 14.59
C GLN A 74 11.61 1.28 14.19
N LEU A 75 11.72 0.98 12.89
CA LEU A 75 12.67 -0.04 12.42
C LEU A 75 14.10 0.36 12.75
N VAL A 76 14.46 1.63 12.58
CA VAL A 76 15.77 2.17 12.97
C VAL A 76 15.98 2.11 14.49
N ILE A 77 14.94 2.37 15.29
CA ILE A 77 15.03 2.22 16.75
C ILE A 77 15.27 0.76 17.14
N ARG A 78 14.59 -0.19 16.48
CA ARG A 78 14.74 -1.63 16.72
C ARG A 78 16.10 -2.17 16.26
N GLU A 79 16.60 -1.67 15.14
CA GLU A 79 17.87 -2.08 14.55
C GLU A 79 18.65 -0.84 14.05
N PRO A 80 19.46 -0.22 14.93
CA PRO A 80 20.23 0.98 14.60
C PRO A 80 21.23 0.80 13.45
N ALA A 81 21.69 -0.44 13.19
CA ALA A 81 22.63 -0.70 12.09
C ALA A 81 22.01 -0.42 10.71
N LEU A 82 20.67 -0.28 10.59
CA LEU A 82 20.04 0.21 9.38
C LEU A 82 20.57 1.58 8.92
N LEU A 83 21.04 2.43 9.84
CA LEU A 83 21.65 3.74 9.54
C LEU A 83 22.99 3.64 8.81
N GLU A 84 23.60 2.47 8.72
CA GLU A 84 24.77 2.24 7.86
C GLU A 84 24.40 2.36 6.38
N ARG A 85 23.11 2.19 6.04
CA ARG A 85 22.61 2.24 4.67
C ARG A 85 22.11 3.64 4.32
N PRO A 86 22.48 4.21 3.16
CA PRO A 86 22.09 5.56 2.76
C PRO A 86 20.57 5.82 2.78
N SER A 87 19.75 4.85 2.38
CA SER A 87 18.29 5.01 2.33
C SER A 87 17.66 5.32 3.69
N TYR A 88 18.15 4.71 4.78
CA TYR A 88 17.66 4.97 6.13
C TYR A 88 18.34 6.18 6.75
N ARG A 89 19.63 6.41 6.43
CA ARG A 89 20.40 7.56 6.93
C ARG A 89 19.87 8.89 6.39
N CYS A 90 19.50 8.92 5.11
CA CYS A 90 19.06 10.12 4.42
C CYS A 90 17.53 10.27 4.38
N ARG A 91 16.78 9.60 5.27
CA ARG A 91 15.33 9.78 5.37
C ARG A 91 15.00 11.18 5.94
N HIS A 92 13.93 11.79 5.45
CA HIS A 92 13.47 13.13 5.85
C HIS A 92 11.98 13.33 5.49
N SER A 93 11.47 14.55 5.64
CA SER A 93 10.06 14.92 5.41
C SER A 93 9.47 14.60 4.02
N HIS A 94 10.30 14.21 3.05
CA HIS A 94 9.88 13.90 1.68
C HIS A 94 10.41 12.56 1.16
N ALA A 95 11.21 11.84 1.95
CA ALA A 95 11.77 10.55 1.56
C ALA A 95 11.85 9.61 2.77
N THR A 96 11.30 8.42 2.64
CA THR A 96 11.43 7.33 3.61
C THR A 96 11.84 6.03 2.92
N ALA A 97 12.15 5.01 3.72
CA ALA A 97 12.56 3.71 3.22
C ALA A 97 11.97 2.59 4.09
N LEU A 98 11.60 1.48 3.45
CA LEU A 98 11.20 0.25 4.11
C LEU A 98 12.04 -0.92 3.58
N PRO A 99 12.25 -1.98 4.37
CA PRO A 99 12.70 -3.25 3.83
C PRO A 99 11.75 -3.67 2.69
N TRP A 100 12.31 -4.11 1.56
CA TRP A 100 11.51 -4.47 0.39
C TRP A 100 10.50 -5.58 0.70
N ALA A 101 10.90 -6.55 1.52
CA ALA A 101 9.99 -7.61 1.97
C ALA A 101 8.81 -7.07 2.80
N LEU A 102 9.03 -6.07 3.67
CA LEU A 102 7.92 -5.44 4.41
C LEU A 102 6.98 -4.67 3.48
N TRP A 103 7.52 -3.98 2.47
CA TRP A 103 6.70 -3.34 1.44
C TRP A 103 5.82 -4.36 0.70
N LEU A 104 6.40 -5.50 0.29
CA LEU A 104 5.66 -6.56 -0.37
C LEU A 104 4.59 -7.19 0.54
N ASP A 105 4.88 -7.36 1.83
CA ASP A 105 3.90 -7.85 2.80
C ASP A 105 2.71 -6.90 2.92
N LEU A 106 2.96 -5.58 2.92
CA LEU A 106 1.91 -4.55 2.90
C LEU A 106 1.10 -4.57 1.60
N VAL A 107 1.76 -4.68 0.45
CA VAL A 107 1.09 -4.78 -0.86
C VAL A 107 0.22 -6.04 -0.91
N ARG A 108 0.71 -7.17 -0.40
CA ARG A 108 -0.06 -8.42 -0.32
C ARG A 108 -1.28 -8.24 0.59
N TYR A 109 -1.10 -7.70 1.79
CA TYR A 109 -2.19 -7.42 2.71
C TYR A 109 -3.26 -6.53 2.06
N ALA A 110 -2.85 -5.43 1.43
CA ALA A 110 -3.75 -4.57 0.69
C ALA A 110 -4.50 -5.33 -0.42
N ARG A 111 -3.82 -6.15 -1.23
CA ARG A 111 -4.48 -6.95 -2.27
C ARG A 111 -5.47 -7.96 -1.72
N GLU A 112 -5.21 -8.55 -0.55
CA GLU A 112 -6.12 -9.49 0.11
C GLU A 112 -7.38 -8.78 0.63
N GLU A 113 -7.24 -7.55 1.16
CA GLU A 113 -8.37 -6.70 1.53
C GLU A 113 -9.22 -6.29 0.31
N PHE A 114 -8.56 -6.00 -0.82
CA PHE A 114 -9.19 -5.57 -2.07
C PHE A 114 -9.20 -6.63 -3.16
N ASP A 115 -9.36 -7.92 -2.84
CA ASP A 115 -9.37 -8.99 -3.86
C ASP A 115 -10.47 -8.67 -4.90
N PRO A 116 -10.10 -8.19 -6.11
CA PRO A 116 -11.09 -7.69 -7.06
C PRO A 116 -12.01 -8.81 -7.54
N ALA A 117 -11.50 -10.05 -7.60
CA ALA A 117 -12.31 -11.20 -7.98
C ALA A 117 -13.31 -11.56 -6.89
N LYS A 118 -12.91 -11.48 -5.62
CA LYS A 118 -13.82 -11.66 -4.49
C LYS A 118 -14.89 -10.58 -4.45
N TRP A 119 -14.53 -9.32 -4.65
CA TRP A 119 -15.48 -8.21 -4.64
C TRP A 119 -16.43 -8.24 -5.83
N ASP A 120 -15.92 -8.58 -7.03
CA ASP A 120 -16.76 -8.79 -8.21
C ASP A 120 -17.74 -9.93 -7.97
N ALA A 121 -17.28 -11.06 -7.39
CA ALA A 121 -18.12 -12.19 -7.06
C ALA A 121 -19.19 -11.81 -6.02
N GLU A 122 -18.82 -11.09 -4.95
CA GLU A 122 -19.76 -10.63 -3.93
C GLU A 122 -20.80 -9.66 -4.51
N PHE A 123 -20.39 -8.73 -5.38
CA PHE A 123 -21.30 -7.81 -6.07
C PHE A 123 -22.27 -8.58 -6.96
N LEU A 124 -21.78 -9.53 -7.77
CA LEU A 124 -22.62 -10.35 -8.64
C LEU A 124 -23.62 -11.18 -7.83
N VAL A 125 -23.17 -11.80 -6.74
CA VAL A 125 -24.04 -12.57 -5.82
C VAL A 125 -25.10 -11.66 -5.19
N GLN A 126 -24.74 -10.45 -4.76
CA GLN A 126 -25.68 -9.50 -4.18
C GLN A 126 -26.74 -9.07 -5.20
N LYS A 127 -26.35 -8.79 -6.46
CA LYS A 127 -27.28 -8.42 -7.53
C LYS A 127 -28.21 -9.56 -7.93
N GLN A 128 -27.69 -10.78 -8.00
CA GLN A 128 -28.53 -11.97 -8.22
C GLN A 128 -29.53 -12.19 -7.09
N ARG A 129 -29.12 -12.00 -5.83
CA ARG A 129 -30.03 -12.04 -4.66
C ARG A 129 -31.10 -10.96 -4.70
N SER A 130 -30.84 -9.82 -5.34
CA SER A 130 -31.84 -8.77 -5.59
C SER A 130 -32.77 -9.04 -6.79
N GLY A 131 -32.65 -10.20 -7.44
CA GLY A 131 -33.54 -10.64 -8.52
C GLY A 131 -33.03 -10.35 -9.94
N LEU A 132 -31.82 -9.79 -10.09
CA LEU A 132 -31.21 -9.59 -11.41
C LEU A 132 -30.71 -10.93 -11.98
N SER A 133 -30.89 -11.12 -13.28
CA SER A 133 -30.25 -12.23 -13.99
C SER A 133 -28.72 -12.08 -13.97
N ILE A 134 -28.00 -13.18 -14.22
CA ILE A 134 -26.53 -13.18 -14.34
C ILE A 134 -26.04 -12.09 -15.31
N ARG A 135 -26.72 -11.92 -16.45
CA ARG A 135 -26.34 -10.95 -17.47
C ARG A 135 -26.51 -9.51 -16.98
N GLU A 136 -27.64 -9.20 -16.36
CA GLU A 136 -27.92 -7.85 -15.83
C GLU A 136 -27.00 -7.50 -14.64
N ALA A 137 -26.68 -8.47 -13.79
CA ALA A 137 -25.71 -8.30 -12.71
C ALA A 137 -24.31 -7.97 -13.26
N PHE A 138 -23.90 -8.61 -14.36
CA PHE A 138 -22.62 -8.36 -15.02
C PHE A 138 -22.58 -6.99 -15.71
N ASP A 139 -23.65 -6.61 -16.40
CA ASP A 139 -23.77 -5.29 -17.01
C ASP A 139 -23.74 -4.17 -15.94
N ALA A 140 -24.39 -4.40 -14.80
CA ALA A 140 -24.33 -3.49 -13.64
C ALA A 140 -22.92 -3.38 -13.04
N LEU A 141 -22.16 -4.50 -12.98
CA LEU A 141 -20.78 -4.50 -12.51
C LEU A 141 -19.88 -3.68 -13.44
N ILE A 142 -20.04 -3.84 -14.76
CA ILE A 142 -19.28 -3.05 -15.76
C ILE A 142 -19.61 -1.56 -15.64
N ALA A 143 -20.88 -1.20 -15.50
CA ALA A 143 -21.30 0.18 -15.31
C ALA A 143 -20.72 0.78 -14.00
N PHE A 144 -20.79 0.03 -12.90
CA PHE A 144 -20.21 0.42 -11.61
C PHE A 144 -18.69 0.66 -11.70
N LYS A 145 -17.96 -0.23 -12.39
CA LYS A 145 -16.51 -0.06 -12.60
C LYS A 145 -16.15 1.12 -13.49
N ARG A 146 -17.00 1.46 -14.46
CA ARG A 146 -16.80 2.62 -15.34
C ARG A 146 -17.07 3.95 -14.64
N ALA A 147 -17.95 3.98 -13.66
CA ALA A 147 -18.29 5.19 -12.91
C ALA A 147 -17.26 5.53 -11.81
N ASN A 148 -16.49 4.54 -11.34
CA ASN A 148 -15.50 4.70 -10.28
C ASN A 148 -14.05 4.76 -10.81
N LYS A 149 -13.88 5.20 -12.06
CA LYS A 149 -12.58 5.33 -12.74
C LYS A 149 -12.29 6.81 -12.97
#